data_AF-A0A6I3KV98-F1
#
_entry.id   AF-A0A6I3KV98-F1
#
_cell.length_a   1.000
_cell.length_b   1.000
_cell.length_c   1.000
_cell.angle_alpha   90.00
_cell.angle_beta   90.00
_cell.angle_gamma   90.00
#
_symmetry.space_group_name_H-M   'P 1'
#
loop_
_entity.id
_entity.type
_entity.pdbx_description
1 polymer ?
#
loop_
_entity_poly.entity_id
_entity_poly.type
_entity_poly.pdbx_seq_one_letter_code
_entity_poly.pdbx_strand_id
1 'polypeptide(L)'
;MIRTAAKATLILAVALGALLSTAACSTGESSHGANNTTVQTSTPTKYDPYVDQAQIVVDYSKIDPRIFEKFNNYRNERTGEPRKFFDSSGKPDMYVIDHNMETFDEAKFALIPHDFYQREWDEKFSAHESSVAATYPPK
;
A
#
# COMPACT_ATOMS: atom_id res chain seq x y z
N MET A 1 38.51 33.68 0.99
CA MET A 1 38.18 33.06 2.29
C MET A 1 37.80 34.16 3.26
N ILE A 2 36.55 34.19 3.72
CA ILE A 2 36.09 34.53 5.08
C ILE A 2 34.62 34.09 5.12
N ARG A 3 34.31 33.19 6.06
CA ARG A 3 32.98 32.65 6.34
C ARG A 3 32.24 33.60 7.28
N THR A 4 30.93 33.76 7.12
CA THR A 4 30.06 34.46 8.09
C THR A 4 28.72 33.72 8.09
N ALA A 5 28.61 32.68 8.92
CA ALA A 5 28.03 32.70 10.26
C ALA A 5 26.49 32.58 10.22
N ALA A 6 26.03 31.38 10.58
CA ALA A 6 24.65 30.98 10.72
C ALA A 6 23.89 31.86 11.74
N LYS A 7 22.63 32.16 11.45
CA LYS A 7 21.65 32.55 12.47
C LYS A 7 20.69 31.38 12.67
N ALA A 8 20.96 30.61 13.72
CA ALA A 8 20.00 29.69 14.30
C ALA A 8 18.88 30.50 14.96
N THR A 9 17.63 30.24 14.59
CA THR A 9 16.47 30.77 15.32
C THR A 9 15.83 29.61 16.07
N LEU A 10 16.14 29.56 17.36
CA LEU A 10 15.58 28.64 18.34
C LEU A 10 14.29 29.28 18.85
N ILE A 11 13.15 28.60 18.71
CA ILE A 11 11.94 28.94 19.47
C ILE A 11 11.48 27.68 20.19
N LEU A 12 11.67 27.72 21.50
CA LEU A 12 11.21 26.75 22.48
C LEU A 12 10.07 27.43 23.25
N ALA A 13 8.87 26.84 23.30
CA ALA A 13 7.94 27.05 24.39
C ALA A 13 6.91 25.92 24.47
N VAL A 14 6.97 25.24 25.61
CA VAL A 14 6.14 24.16 26.14
C VAL A 14 4.74 24.66 26.51
N ALA A 15 3.72 23.81 26.37
CA ALA A 15 2.59 23.83 27.30
C ALA A 15 1.98 22.41 27.46
N LEU A 16 2.26 21.84 28.62
CA LEU A 16 1.68 20.63 29.17
C LEU A 16 0.23 20.94 29.61
N GLY A 17 -0.76 20.23 29.07
CA GLY A 17 -2.15 20.35 29.49
C GLY A 17 -2.67 19.02 30.02
N ALA A 18 -2.41 18.74 31.30
CA ALA A 18 -3.06 17.64 32.01
C ALA A 18 -4.42 18.13 32.55
N LEU A 19 -5.50 17.50 32.14
CA LEU A 19 -6.80 17.61 32.80
C LEU A 19 -7.30 16.19 33.10
N LEU A 20 -7.05 15.76 34.33
CA LEU A 20 -7.72 14.64 34.99
C LEU A 20 -9.16 15.08 35.28
N SER A 21 -10.15 14.40 34.72
CA SER A 21 -11.51 14.38 35.27
C SER A 21 -11.75 13.02 35.91
N THR A 22 -11.97 13.07 37.22
CA THR A 22 -12.36 11.96 38.08
C THR A 22 -13.87 11.77 38.06
N ALA A 23 -14.28 10.56 38.44
CA ALA A 23 -15.65 10.06 38.70
C ALA A 23 -16.43 9.62 37.44
N ALA A 24 -17.13 8.48 37.41
CA ALA A 24 -17.57 7.59 38.48
C ALA A 24 -17.70 6.15 37.96
N CYS A 25 -17.36 5.17 38.80
CA CYS A 25 -17.82 3.79 38.63
C CYS A 25 -19.34 3.76 38.83
N SER A 26 -20.07 3.25 37.84
CA SER A 26 -21.42 2.72 38.05
C SER A 26 -21.44 1.31 37.48
N THR A 27 -21.56 0.35 38.39
CA THR A 27 -21.83 -1.05 38.11
C THR A 27 -23.32 -1.20 37.82
N GLY A 28 -23.70 -1.84 36.71
CA GLY A 28 -25.10 -2.06 36.36
C GLY A 28 -25.29 -2.88 35.07
N GLU A 29 -25.04 -4.18 35.22
CA GLU A 29 -25.54 -5.35 34.47
C GLU A 29 -26.14 -5.26 33.05
N SER A 30 -25.63 -6.20 32.25
CA SER A 30 -26.37 -7.08 31.31
C SER A 30 -27.21 -6.44 30.21
N SER A 31 -26.59 -6.38 29.03
CA SER A 31 -27.14 -7.12 27.90
C SER A 31 -25.98 -7.69 27.11
N HIS A 32 -25.93 -9.02 27.02
CA HIS A 32 -25.23 -9.68 25.92
C HIS A 32 -25.93 -9.23 24.64
N GLY A 33 -25.51 -8.08 24.12
CA GLY A 33 -25.71 -7.76 22.72
C GLY A 33 -25.03 -8.88 21.98
N ALA A 34 -25.81 -9.79 21.41
CA ALA A 34 -25.35 -10.69 20.39
C ALA A 34 -24.68 -9.80 19.35
N ASN A 35 -23.34 -9.75 19.41
CA ASN A 35 -22.56 -9.39 18.25
C ASN A 35 -23.05 -10.37 17.19
N ASN A 36 -23.91 -9.89 16.31
CA ASN A 36 -23.99 -10.42 14.97
C ASN A 36 -22.60 -10.19 14.39
N THR A 37 -21.68 -11.09 14.71
CA THR A 37 -20.57 -11.43 13.85
C THR A 37 -21.26 -11.97 12.61
N THR A 38 -21.69 -11.04 11.76
CA THR A 38 -21.80 -11.30 10.34
C THR A 38 -20.40 -11.73 10.00
N VAL A 39 -20.16 -13.04 10.01
CA VAL A 39 -19.09 -13.66 9.27
C VAL A 39 -19.41 -13.21 7.86
N GLN A 40 -18.81 -12.08 7.49
CA GLN A 40 -18.80 -11.61 6.12
C GLN A 40 -18.15 -12.79 5.43
N THR A 41 -19.00 -13.59 4.79
CA THR A 41 -18.55 -14.73 4.02
C THR A 41 -17.86 -14.02 2.87
N SER A 42 -16.56 -13.78 3.04
CA SER A 42 -15.71 -13.25 1.99
C SER A 42 -15.81 -14.29 0.91
N THR A 43 -16.73 -14.09 -0.03
CA THR A 43 -16.65 -14.71 -1.35
C THR A 43 -15.20 -14.57 -1.73
N PRO A 44 -14.45 -15.67 -1.93
CA PRO A 44 -13.03 -15.57 -2.23
C PRO A 44 -12.94 -14.70 -3.48
N THR A 45 -12.47 -13.47 -3.31
CA THR A 45 -12.17 -12.60 -4.43
C THR A 45 -11.18 -13.40 -5.25
N LYS A 46 -11.55 -13.75 -6.48
CA LYS A 46 -10.68 -14.48 -7.40
C LYS A 46 -9.30 -13.83 -7.33
N TYR A 47 -8.27 -14.64 -7.09
CA TYR A 47 -6.90 -14.14 -7.03
C TYR A 47 -6.59 -13.36 -8.30
N ASP A 48 -6.21 -12.10 -8.14
CA ASP A 48 -5.79 -11.23 -9.21
C ASP A 48 -4.31 -10.88 -9.00
N PRO A 49 -3.41 -11.46 -9.80
CA PRO A 49 -1.98 -11.21 -9.66
C PRO A 49 -1.63 -9.74 -9.83
N TYR A 50 -2.40 -8.96 -10.59
CA TYR A 50 -2.11 -7.54 -10.83
C TYR A 50 -2.29 -6.67 -9.58
N VAL A 51 -3.12 -7.11 -8.62
CA VAL A 51 -3.20 -6.45 -7.32
C VAL A 51 -1.86 -6.55 -6.59
N ASP A 52 -1.26 -7.74 -6.58
CA ASP A 52 0.06 -7.94 -5.96
C ASP A 52 1.14 -7.19 -6.71
N GLN A 53 1.14 -7.23 -8.05
CA GLN A 53 2.11 -6.48 -8.85
C GLN A 53 2.03 -4.97 -8.59
N ALA A 54 0.82 -4.40 -8.55
CA ALA A 54 0.60 -3.00 -8.21
C ALA A 54 1.08 -2.69 -6.79
N GLN A 55 0.86 -3.59 -5.84
CA GLN A 55 1.33 -3.43 -4.46
C GLN A 55 2.87 -3.46 -4.37
N ILE A 56 3.56 -4.25 -5.21
CA ILE A 56 5.03 -4.22 -5.30
C ILE A 56 5.52 -2.84 -5.75
N VAL A 57 4.83 -2.19 -6.70
CA VAL A 57 5.16 -0.80 -7.10
C VAL A 57 4.98 0.16 -5.93
N VAL A 58 3.92 0.00 -5.15
CA VAL A 58 3.68 0.79 -3.93
C VAL A 58 4.78 0.56 -2.90
N ASP A 59 5.22 -0.68 -2.70
CA ASP A 59 6.31 -0.99 -1.78
C ASP A 59 7.65 -0.39 -2.28
N TYR A 60 7.90 -0.42 -3.58
CA TYR A 60 9.09 0.21 -4.18
C TYR A 60 9.11 1.73 -4.05
N SER A 61 7.95 2.38 -3.82
CA SER A 61 7.89 3.83 -3.62
C SER A 61 8.64 4.30 -2.36
N LYS A 62 8.94 3.38 -1.43
CA LYS A 62 9.79 3.63 -0.25
C LYS A 62 11.26 3.83 -0.64
N ILE A 63 11.68 3.28 -1.77
CA ILE A 63 13.04 3.41 -2.34
C ILE A 63 13.06 4.54 -3.37
N ASP A 64 12.07 4.59 -4.26
CA ASP A 64 11.91 5.66 -5.24
C ASP A 64 10.53 6.34 -5.12
N PRO A 65 10.44 7.46 -4.38
CA PRO A 65 9.17 8.17 -4.19
C PRO A 65 8.54 8.72 -5.48
N ARG A 66 9.27 8.76 -6.60
CA ARG A 66 8.77 9.21 -7.91
C ARG A 66 8.25 8.06 -8.77
N ILE A 67 8.26 6.82 -8.27
CA ILE A 67 7.91 5.64 -9.07
C ILE A 67 6.50 5.75 -9.69
N PHE A 68 5.52 6.29 -8.95
CA PHE A 68 4.16 6.48 -9.48
C PHE A 68 4.12 7.45 -10.66
N GLU A 69 4.86 8.56 -10.57
CA GLU A 69 5.00 9.51 -11.67
C GLU A 69 5.68 8.85 -12.88
N LYS A 70 6.71 8.04 -12.64
CA LYS A 70 7.43 7.31 -13.71
C LYS A 70 6.53 6.30 -14.41
N PHE A 71 5.78 5.50 -13.67
CA PHE A 71 4.77 4.59 -14.24
C PHE A 71 3.71 5.37 -15.02
N ASN A 72 3.21 6.47 -14.46
CA ASN A 72 2.16 7.26 -15.10
C ASN A 72 2.58 7.94 -16.40
N ASN A 73 3.88 8.21 -16.55
CA ASN A 73 4.46 8.83 -17.74
C ASN A 73 5.21 7.83 -18.63
N TYR A 74 5.19 6.53 -18.28
CA TYR A 74 5.82 5.51 -19.09
C TYR A 74 5.12 5.42 -20.44
N ARG A 75 5.90 5.51 -21.52
CA ARG A 75 5.41 5.39 -22.88
C ARG A 75 5.76 4.01 -23.39
N ASN A 76 4.76 3.16 -23.55
CA ASN A 76 4.92 1.86 -24.17
C ASN A 76 5.41 2.03 -25.62
N GLU A 77 6.29 1.13 -26.04
CA GLU A 77 7.02 1.23 -27.31
C GLU A 77 6.11 1.12 -28.54
N ARG A 78 4.91 0.53 -28.40
CA ARG A 78 3.94 0.32 -29.48
C ARG A 78 2.91 1.44 -29.60
N THR A 79 2.34 1.90 -28.48
CA THR A 79 1.21 2.84 -28.47
C THR A 79 1.66 4.28 -28.20
N GLY A 80 2.81 4.49 -27.56
CA GLY A 80 3.41 5.81 -27.30
C GLY A 80 2.67 6.69 -26.30
N GLU A 81 1.47 6.30 -25.85
CA GLU A 81 0.62 7.09 -24.97
C GLU A 81 0.80 6.68 -23.49
N PRO A 82 1.01 7.64 -22.58
CA PRO A 82 1.06 7.35 -21.15
C PRO A 82 -0.29 6.90 -20.59
N ARG A 83 -0.27 6.31 -19.39
CA ARG A 83 -1.47 5.79 -18.69
C ARG A 83 -1.41 6.16 -17.22
N LYS A 84 -2.54 6.54 -16.63
CA LYS A 84 -2.62 6.86 -15.19
C LYS A 84 -2.86 5.59 -14.37
N PHE A 85 -1.81 4.81 -14.16
CA PHE A 85 -1.86 3.59 -13.35
C PHE A 85 -2.01 3.86 -11.85
N PHE A 86 -1.47 4.98 -11.36
CA PHE A 86 -1.50 5.34 -9.94
C PHE A 86 -2.02 6.76 -9.75
N ASP A 87 -2.74 7.02 -8.67
CA ASP A 87 -3.07 8.38 -8.26
C ASP A 87 -1.92 9.07 -7.49
N SER A 88 -2.14 10.32 -7.07
CA SER A 88 -1.14 11.10 -6.33
C SER A 88 -0.82 10.55 -4.94
N SER A 89 -1.67 9.67 -4.40
CA SER A 89 -1.46 8.98 -3.12
C SER A 89 -0.79 7.62 -3.27
N GLY A 90 -0.53 7.19 -4.52
CA GLY A 90 0.02 5.87 -4.81
C GLY A 90 -1.04 4.77 -4.87
N LYS A 91 -2.33 5.10 -4.86
CA LYS A 91 -3.39 4.10 -5.01
C LYS A 91 -3.44 3.64 -6.48
N PRO A 92 -3.40 2.32 -6.75
CA PRO A 92 -3.51 1.81 -8.10
C PRO A 92 -4.93 1.92 -8.66
N ASP A 93 -5.04 2.27 -9.93
CA ASP A 93 -6.26 2.15 -10.72
C ASP A 93 -6.27 0.80 -11.43
N MET A 94 -6.90 -0.19 -10.77
CA MET A 94 -6.94 -1.57 -11.27
C MET A 94 -7.65 -1.69 -12.62
N TYR A 95 -8.60 -0.79 -12.94
CA TYR A 95 -9.26 -0.81 -14.25
C TYR A 95 -8.28 -0.40 -15.35
N VAL A 96 -7.48 0.64 -15.13
CA VAL A 96 -6.46 1.08 -16.09
C VAL A 96 -5.36 0.03 -16.24
N ILE A 97 -4.93 -0.60 -15.15
CA ILE A 97 -3.92 -1.67 -15.18
C ILE A 97 -4.43 -2.86 -15.99
N ASP A 98 -5.63 -3.37 -15.70
CA ASP A 98 -6.22 -4.54 -16.38
C ASP A 98 -6.43 -4.30 -17.89
N HIS A 99 -6.82 -3.08 -18.29
CA HIS A 99 -7.00 -2.75 -19.72
C HIS A 99 -5.70 -2.40 -20.45
N ASN A 100 -4.57 -2.26 -19.75
CA ASN A 100 -3.29 -1.85 -20.32
C ASN A 100 -2.13 -2.68 -19.75
N MET A 101 -2.36 -3.98 -19.54
CA MET A 101 -1.41 -4.91 -18.92
C MET A 101 -0.04 -4.89 -19.59
N GLU A 102 0.02 -4.86 -20.93
CA GLU A 102 1.29 -4.81 -21.69
C GLU A 102 2.13 -3.59 -21.31
N THR A 103 1.53 -2.40 -21.28
CA THR A 103 2.22 -1.16 -20.89
C THR A 103 2.61 -1.18 -19.42
N PHE A 104 1.77 -1.73 -18.54
CA PHE A 104 2.08 -1.86 -17.13
C PHE A 104 3.26 -2.81 -16.88
N ASP A 105 3.27 -3.96 -17.55
CA ASP A 105 4.34 -4.96 -17.45
C ASP A 105 5.67 -4.42 -18.00
N GLU A 106 5.64 -3.75 -19.15
CA GLU A 106 6.82 -3.06 -19.70
C GLU A 106 7.37 -2.00 -18.73
N ALA A 107 6.50 -1.15 -18.18
CA ALA A 107 6.90 -0.13 -17.20
C ALA A 107 7.55 -0.77 -15.97
N LYS A 108 6.95 -1.84 -15.44
CA LYS A 108 7.48 -2.62 -14.32
C LYS A 108 8.89 -3.14 -14.60
N PHE A 109 9.10 -3.81 -15.74
CA PHE A 109 10.42 -4.36 -16.07
C PHE A 109 11.48 -3.28 -16.33
N ALA A 110 11.06 -2.12 -16.85
CA ALA A 110 11.97 -1.01 -17.12
C ALA A 110 12.33 -0.18 -15.87
N LEU A 111 11.38 -0.03 -14.93
CA LEU A 111 11.49 0.94 -13.84
C LEU A 111 11.83 0.32 -12.48
N ILE A 112 11.54 -0.97 -12.28
CA ILE A 112 11.80 -1.66 -11.03
C ILE A 112 12.94 -2.66 -11.23
N PRO A 113 14.01 -2.61 -10.41
CA PRO A 113 15.06 -3.61 -10.43
C PRO A 113 14.50 -5.03 -10.29
N HIS A 114 14.94 -5.93 -11.16
CA HIS A 114 14.40 -7.29 -11.24
C HIS A 114 14.57 -8.07 -9.93
N ASP A 115 15.68 -7.89 -9.24
CA ASP A 115 15.98 -8.53 -7.96
C ASP A 115 15.03 -8.09 -6.84
N PHE A 116 14.69 -6.80 -6.78
CA PHE A 116 13.66 -6.29 -5.87
C PHE A 116 12.32 -6.92 -6.21
N TYR A 117 11.91 -6.82 -7.49
CA TYR A 117 10.60 -7.30 -7.91
C TYR A 117 10.41 -8.79 -7.64
N GLN A 118 11.40 -9.62 -8.00
CA GLN A 118 11.34 -11.06 -7.83
C GLN A 118 11.18 -11.46 -6.36
N ARG A 119 11.94 -10.83 -5.46
CA ARG A 119 11.86 -11.12 -4.02
C ARG A 119 10.48 -10.80 -3.47
N GLU A 120 9.94 -9.61 -3.76
CA GLU A 120 8.61 -9.21 -3.28
C GLU A 120 7.50 -10.08 -3.89
N TRP A 121 7.66 -10.48 -5.16
CA TRP A 121 6.73 -11.39 -5.83
C TRP A 121 6.70 -12.77 -5.17
N ASP A 122 7.86 -13.36 -4.89
CA ASP A 122 7.96 -14.68 -4.25
C ASP A 122 7.34 -14.69 -2.85
N GLU A 123 7.51 -13.61 -2.08
CA GLU A 123 6.90 -13.45 -0.76
C GLU A 123 5.37 -13.38 -0.85
N LYS A 124 4.83 -12.52 -1.73
CA LYS A 124 3.38 -12.36 -1.91
C LYS A 124 2.73 -13.63 -2.46
N PHE A 125 3.37 -14.28 -3.44
CA PHE A 125 2.90 -15.54 -4.00
C PHE A 125 2.89 -16.67 -2.96
N SER A 126 3.95 -16.80 -2.15
CA SER A 126 4.02 -17.79 -1.08
C SER A 126 2.93 -17.56 -0.01
N ALA A 127 2.62 -16.30 0.31
CA ALA A 127 1.54 -15.94 1.22
C ALA A 127 0.16 -16.33 0.65
N HIS A 128 -0.05 -16.14 -0.65
CA HIS A 128 -1.26 -16.58 -1.34
C HIS A 128 -1.42 -18.10 -1.28
N GLU A 129 -0.40 -18.86 -1.69
CA GLU A 129 -0.42 -20.34 -1.65
C GLU A 129 -0.67 -20.88 -0.24
N SER A 130 -0.04 -20.27 0.77
CA SER A 130 -0.27 -20.63 2.18
C SER A 130 -1.73 -20.36 2.61
N SER A 131 -2.32 -19.26 2.16
CA SER A 131 -3.73 -18.92 2.44
C SER A 131 -4.71 -19.89 1.74
N VAL A 132 -4.42 -20.28 0.50
CA VAL A 132 -5.22 -21.27 -0.24
C VAL A 132 -5.16 -22.64 0.46
N ALA A 133 -3.96 -23.10 0.83
CA ALA A 133 -3.78 -24.37 1.54
C ALA A 133 -4.50 -24.39 2.91
N ALA A 134 -4.51 -23.28 3.64
CA ALA A 134 -5.26 -23.15 4.89
C ALA A 134 -6.78 -23.18 4.68
N THR A 135 -7.26 -22.66 3.54
CA THR A 135 -8.68 -22.65 3.18
C THR A 135 -9.16 -24.01 2.66
N TYR A 136 -8.27 -24.77 2.01
CA TYR A 136 -8.55 -26.09 1.44
C TYR A 136 -7.51 -27.13 1.92
N PRO A 137 -7.59 -27.59 3.19
CA PRO A 137 -6.64 -28.56 3.71
C PRO A 137 -6.75 -29.91 2.97
N PRO A 138 -5.63 -30.62 2.75
CA PRO A 138 -5.63 -31.94 2.13
C PRO A 138 -6.44 -32.94 2.99
N LYS A 139 -7.15 -33.85 2.32
CA LYS A 139 -7.97 -34.89 2.94
C LYS A 139 -7.15 -36.00 3.58
#